data_AF-A0A1T2KTG8-F1
#
_entry.id   AF-A0A1T2KTG8-F1
#
_cell.length_a   1.000
_cell.length_b   1.000
_cell.length_c   1.000
_cell.angle_alpha   90.00
_cell.angle_beta   90.00
_cell.angle_gamma   90.00
#
_symmetry.space_group_name_H-M   'P 1'
#
loop_
_entity.id
_entity.type
_entity.pdbx_description
1 polymer ?
#
loop_
_entity_poly.entity_id
_entity_poly.type
_entity_poly.pdbx_seq_one_letter_code
_entity_poly.pdbx_strand_id
1 'polypeptide(L)'
;MTEEDNEYIWHVTRLLGETLPGVGFGYNSYGAGASVNHLHFQMFLRDKPLPVAHERWQHNGGGEVYPAQCYRFDSPDTAWKILAALHQVETTYNLVYLPGSGLLHAA
;
A
#
# COMPACT_ATOMS: atom_id res chain seq x y z
N MET A 1 6.33 3.26 11.20
CA MET A 1 6.13 4.17 10.06
C MET A 1 5.42 5.40 10.57
N THR A 2 5.96 6.58 10.29
CA THR A 2 5.38 7.89 10.62
C THR A 2 4.59 8.45 9.42
N GLU A 3 3.97 9.62 9.61
CA GLU A 3 3.33 10.38 8.52
C GLU A 3 4.35 10.78 7.46
N GLU A 4 5.51 11.29 7.90
CA GLU A 4 6.61 11.68 7.02
C GLU A 4 7.13 10.50 6.18
N ASP A 5 7.21 9.29 6.75
CA ASP A 5 7.58 8.08 5.99
C ASP A 5 6.55 7.78 4.88
N ASN A 6 5.26 7.86 5.21
CA ASN A 6 4.16 7.64 4.27
C ASN A 6 4.16 8.68 3.14
N GLU A 7 4.34 9.95 3.47
CA GLU A 7 4.47 11.02 2.48
C GLU A 7 5.69 10.81 1.60
N TYR A 8 6.85 10.53 2.20
CA TYR A 8 8.09 10.33 1.48
C TYR A 8 7.99 9.18 0.48
N ILE A 9 7.53 8.01 0.93
CA ILE A 9 7.44 6.85 0.04
C ILE A 9 6.38 7.03 -1.05
N TRP A 10 5.28 7.75 -0.76
CA TRP A 10 4.30 8.13 -1.78
C TRP A 10 4.94 8.98 -2.89
N HIS A 11 5.68 10.03 -2.51
CA HIS A 11 6.35 10.91 -3.47
C HIS A 11 7.43 10.17 -4.28
N VAL A 12 8.24 9.34 -3.62
CA VAL A 12 9.24 8.49 -4.30
C VAL A 12 8.58 7.55 -5.31
N THR A 13 7.49 6.89 -4.92
CA THR A 13 6.76 5.96 -5.80
C THR A 13 6.18 6.70 -7.00
N ARG A 14 5.59 7.88 -6.79
CA ARG A 14 5.05 8.72 -7.86
C ARG A 14 6.14 9.13 -8.86
N LEU A 15 7.27 9.63 -8.36
CA LEU A 15 8.39 10.09 -9.19
C LEU A 15 8.99 8.94 -10.00
N LEU A 16 9.23 7.78 -9.38
CA LEU A 16 9.76 6.63 -10.10
C LEU A 16 8.78 6.11 -11.16
N GLY A 17 7.47 6.21 -10.92
CA GLY A 17 6.44 5.85 -11.89
C GLY A 17 6.49 6.63 -13.21
N GLU A 18 7.13 7.81 -13.23
CA GLU A 18 7.29 8.61 -14.45
C GLU A 18 8.29 7.98 -15.45
N THR A 19 9.22 7.15 -14.97
CA THR A 19 10.31 6.57 -15.80
C THR A 19 10.45 5.05 -15.67
N LEU A 20 9.80 4.42 -14.68
CA LEU A 20 9.95 3.00 -14.38
C LEU A 20 8.57 2.29 -14.34
N PRO A 21 8.04 1.87 -15.51
CA PRO A 21 6.75 1.19 -15.59
C PRO A 21 6.68 -0.06 -14.73
N GLY A 22 5.62 -0.17 -13.91
CA GLY A 22 5.42 -1.32 -13.03
C GLY A 22 6.13 -1.24 -11.68
N VAL A 23 6.75 -0.10 -11.35
CA VAL A 23 7.34 0.12 -10.03
C VAL A 23 6.27 0.20 -8.94
N GLY A 24 6.61 -0.28 -7.75
CA GLY A 24 5.84 -0.05 -6.53
C GLY A 24 6.63 -0.42 -5.30
N PHE A 25 6.07 -0.13 -4.12
CA PHE A 25 6.68 -0.44 -2.83
C PHE A 25 5.70 -1.21 -1.95
N GLY A 26 6.17 -2.29 -1.34
CA GLY A 26 5.51 -3.00 -0.26
C GLY A 26 5.97 -2.53 1.11
N TYR A 27 5.08 -2.62 2.09
CA TYR A 27 5.41 -2.52 3.51
C TYR A 27 4.51 -3.47 4.30
N ASN A 28 5.11 -4.22 5.22
CA ASN A 28 4.40 -5.08 6.15
C ASN A 28 4.60 -4.51 7.55
N SER A 29 3.51 -4.20 8.26
CA SER A 29 3.60 -3.77 9.65
C SER A 29 4.16 -4.89 10.53
N TYR A 30 4.56 -4.55 11.74
CA TYR A 30 4.91 -5.56 12.74
C TYR A 30 3.76 -6.56 12.90
N GLY A 31 4.07 -7.87 12.93
CA GLY A 31 3.07 -8.94 12.98
C GLY A 31 2.45 -9.34 11.63
N ALA A 32 2.55 -8.52 10.58
CA ALA A 32 1.98 -8.80 9.25
C ALA A 32 2.93 -9.64 8.34
N GLY A 33 3.70 -10.55 8.92
CA GLY A 33 4.72 -11.33 8.19
C GLY A 33 6.02 -10.57 7.89
N ALA A 34 6.30 -9.47 8.62
CA ALA A 34 7.61 -8.82 8.58
C ALA A 34 8.70 -9.77 9.14
N SER A 35 9.74 -10.03 8.34
CA SER A 35 10.86 -10.92 8.73
C SER A 35 11.97 -10.18 9.49
N VAL A 36 11.95 -8.84 9.49
CA VAL A 36 12.91 -8.00 10.20
C VAL A 36 12.17 -6.93 11.00
N ASN A 37 12.69 -6.60 12.18
CA ASN A 37 12.07 -5.64 13.09
C ASN A 37 12.42 -4.18 12.76
N HIS A 38 13.38 -3.96 11.85
CA HIS A 38 13.74 -2.62 11.41
C HIS A 38 12.77 -2.15 10.31
N LEU A 39 12.36 -0.87 10.37
CA LEU A 39 11.50 -0.26 9.35
C LEU A 39 12.17 -0.36 7.98
N HIS A 40 11.48 -0.96 7.01
CA HIS A 40 11.97 -1.09 5.64
C HIS A 40 10.78 -1.22 4.69
N PHE A 41 10.97 -0.72 3.46
CA PHE A 41 10.04 -0.86 2.35
C PHE A 41 10.67 -1.76 1.29
N GLN A 42 9.86 -2.60 0.62
CA GLN A 42 10.35 -3.47 -0.44
C GLN A 42 9.95 -2.90 -1.81
N MET A 43 10.92 -2.40 -2.57
CA MET A 43 10.67 -1.99 -3.95
C MET A 43 10.47 -3.23 -4.84
N PHE A 44 9.53 -3.14 -5.78
CA PHE A 44 9.35 -4.15 -6.82
C PHE A 44 9.17 -3.50 -8.18
N LEU A 45 9.41 -4.31 -9.22
CA LEU A 45 9.10 -3.99 -10.62
C LEU A 45 8.30 -5.16 -11.20
N ARG A 46 7.18 -4.89 -11.87
CA ARG A 46 6.32 -5.94 -12.43
C ARG A 46 5.75 -5.58 -13.80
N ASP A 47 5.80 -6.53 -14.72
CA ASP A 47 5.15 -6.41 -16.03
C ASP A 47 3.62 -6.55 -15.96
N LYS A 48 3.12 -7.17 -14.89
CA LYS A 48 1.69 -7.36 -14.63
C LYS A 48 1.31 -6.83 -13.25
N PRO A 49 0.16 -6.15 -13.11
CA PRO A 49 -0.31 -5.69 -11.82
C PRO A 49 -0.34 -6.81 -10.77
N LEU A 50 -0.25 -6.42 -9.50
CA LEU A 50 -0.53 -7.35 -8.41
C LEU A 50 -1.99 -7.81 -8.51
N PRO A 51 -2.32 -9.08 -8.16
CA PRO A 51 -3.70 -9.56 -8.20
C PRO A 51 -4.68 -8.65 -7.45
N VAL A 52 -4.28 -8.11 -6.29
CA VAL A 52 -5.08 -7.17 -5.48
C VAL A 52 -5.35 -5.83 -6.19
N ALA A 53 -4.55 -5.46 -7.19
CA ALA A 53 -4.71 -4.23 -7.98
C ALA A 53 -5.60 -4.43 -9.23
N HIS A 54 -6.16 -5.62 -9.45
CA HIS A 54 -7.00 -5.88 -10.62
C HIS A 54 -8.31 -5.07 -10.55
N GLU A 55 -8.71 -4.49 -11.68
CA GLU A 55 -9.92 -3.64 -11.83
C GLU A 55 -11.25 -4.35 -11.52
N ARG A 56 -11.26 -5.69 -11.47
CA ARG A 56 -12.50 -6.45 -11.22
C ARG A 56 -12.97 -6.33 -9.77
N TRP A 57 -12.06 -5.97 -8.86
CA TRP A 57 -12.34 -5.89 -7.43
C TRP A 57 -13.10 -4.62 -7.06
N GLN A 58 -14.01 -4.74 -6.11
CA GLN A 58 -14.83 -3.61 -5.62
C GLN A 58 -14.01 -2.42 -5.12
N HIS A 59 -12.90 -2.65 -4.41
CA HIS A 59 -12.02 -1.55 -3.96
C HIS A 59 -11.27 -0.85 -5.10
N ASN A 60 -11.32 -1.39 -6.31
CA ASN A 60 -10.83 -0.76 -7.54
C ASN A 60 -11.97 -0.32 -8.48
N GLY A 61 -13.23 -0.34 -8.01
CA GLY A 61 -14.41 0.06 -8.79
C GLY A 61 -15.09 -1.07 -9.58
N GLY A 62 -14.63 -2.32 -9.45
CA GLY A 62 -15.25 -3.48 -10.08
C GLY A 62 -16.43 -4.07 -9.30
N GLY A 63 -16.95 -5.21 -9.75
CA GLY A 63 -18.11 -5.87 -9.15
C GLY A 63 -17.79 -6.98 -8.14
N GLU A 64 -16.56 -7.50 -8.15
CA GLU A 64 -16.19 -8.69 -7.37
C GLU A 64 -15.62 -8.33 -5.99
N VAL A 65 -16.04 -9.06 -4.96
CA VAL A 65 -15.48 -8.92 -3.61
C VAL A 65 -14.11 -9.60 -3.56
N TYR A 66 -13.08 -8.89 -3.09
CA TYR A 66 -11.78 -9.51 -2.82
C TYR A 66 -11.88 -10.41 -1.57
N PRO A 67 -11.19 -11.56 -1.49
CA PRO A 67 -11.31 -12.49 -0.35
C PRO A 67 -10.90 -11.90 1.01
N ALA A 68 -10.20 -10.77 1.01
CA ALA A 68 -9.72 -10.08 2.20
C ALA A 68 -10.19 -8.62 2.20
N GLN A 69 -10.28 -8.00 3.37
CA GLN A 69 -10.67 -6.60 3.47
C GLN A 69 -9.56 -5.71 2.92
N CYS A 70 -9.84 -5.05 1.81
CA CYS A 70 -8.89 -4.19 1.11
C CYS A 70 -9.44 -2.79 0.93
N TYR A 71 -8.57 -1.81 1.08
CA TYR A 71 -8.85 -0.40 0.89
C TYR A 71 -7.94 0.15 -0.19
N ARG A 72 -8.49 1.02 -1.04
CA ARG A 72 -7.73 1.84 -1.97
C ARG A 72 -7.76 3.28 -1.49
N PHE A 73 -6.64 3.97 -1.66
CA PHE A 73 -6.53 5.41 -1.39
C PHE A 73 -5.76 6.07 -2.53
N ASP A 74 -6.17 7.30 -2.87
CA ASP A 74 -5.64 8.06 -4.00
C ASP A 74 -4.89 9.34 -3.55
N SER A 75 -4.65 9.50 -2.24
CA SER A 75 -3.81 10.58 -1.69
C SER A 75 -3.03 10.11 -0.44
N PRO A 76 -1.85 10.71 -0.17
CA PRO A 76 -1.06 10.39 1.03
C PRO A 76 -1.79 10.77 2.32
N ASP A 77 -2.58 11.86 2.32
CA ASP A 77 -3.38 12.27 3.48
C ASP A 77 -4.45 11.23 3.84
N THR A 78 -5.11 10.66 2.83
CA THR A 78 -6.14 9.64 3.03
C THR A 78 -5.51 8.35 3.51
N ALA A 79 -4.35 7.98 2.94
CA ALA A 79 -3.55 6.87 3.42
C ALA A 79 -3.23 7.04 4.90
N TRP A 80 -2.69 8.20 5.29
CA TRP A 80 -2.25 8.44 6.66
C TRP A 80 -3.40 8.38 7.67
N LYS A 81 -4.56 8.96 7.36
CA LYS A 81 -5.73 8.87 8.25
C LYS A 81 -6.10 7.42 8.58
N ILE A 82 -6.04 6.52 7.60
CA ILE A 82 -6.31 5.09 7.80
C ILE A 82 -5.20 4.46 8.63
N LEU A 83 -3.93 4.71 8.28
CA LEU A 83 -2.77 4.14 8.94
C LEU A 83 -2.69 4.55 10.42
N ALA A 84 -2.94 5.83 10.71
CA ALA A 84 -2.98 6.37 12.07
C ALA A 84 -4.11 5.72 12.89
N ALA A 85 -5.29 5.48 12.30
CA ALA A 85 -6.37 4.76 12.96
C ALA A 85 -5.97 3.32 13.27
N LEU A 86 -5.33 2.60 12.33
CA LEU A 86 -4.83 1.24 12.57
C LEU A 86 -3.75 1.19 13.65
N HIS A 87 -2.86 2.18 13.71
CA HIS A 87 -1.86 2.30 14.77
C HIS A 87 -2.50 2.47 16.15
N GLN A 88 -3.55 3.27 16.27
CA GLN A 88 -4.26 3.49 17.55
C GLN A 88 -4.89 2.22 18.11
N VAL A 89 -5.31 1.29 17.24
CA VAL A 89 -5.91 0.02 17.63
C VAL A 89 -4.95 -1.17 17.44
N GLU A 90 -3.66 -0.91 17.29
CA GLU A 90 -2.58 -1.92 17.17
C GLU A 90 -2.86 -2.99 16.10
N THR A 91 -3.56 -2.62 15.03
CA THR A 91 -3.94 -3.56 13.96
C THR A 91 -2.80 -3.74 12.97
N THR A 92 -2.55 -4.99 12.60
CA THR A 92 -1.51 -5.34 11.62
C THR A 92 -2.02 -5.12 10.19
N TYR A 93 -1.13 -4.71 9.29
CA TYR A 93 -1.51 -4.42 7.91
C TYR A 93 -0.36 -4.62 6.92
N ASN A 94 -0.75 -4.90 5.68
CA ASN A 94 0.10 -4.85 4.51
C ASN A 94 -0.29 -3.67 3.64
N LEU A 95 0.72 -2.98 3.13
CA LEU A 95 0.58 -1.76 2.35
C LEU A 95 1.33 -1.89 1.04
N VAL A 96 0.70 -1.42 -0.03
CA VAL A 96 1.30 -1.32 -1.35
C VAL A 96 1.14 0.10 -1.85
N TYR A 97 2.25 0.78 -2.11
CA TYR A 97 2.28 2.04 -2.84
C TYR A 97 2.49 1.76 -4.32
N LEU A 98 1.63 2.36 -5.15
CA LEU A 98 1.71 2.39 -6.60
C LEU A 98 1.79 3.85 -7.05
N PRO A 99 2.25 4.15 -8.28
CA PRO A 99 2.23 5.52 -8.77
C PRO A 99 0.82 6.11 -8.72
N GLY A 100 0.62 7.11 -7.86
CA GLY A 100 -0.64 7.84 -7.68
C GLY A 100 -1.74 7.14 -6.87
N SER A 101 -1.48 5.97 -6.29
CA SER A 101 -2.45 5.28 -5.42
C SER A 101 -1.77 4.35 -4.43
N GLY A 102 -2.52 3.87 -3.44
CA GLY A 102 -2.08 2.72 -2.67
C GLY A 102 -3.22 1.81 -2.27
N LEU A 103 -2.81 0.61 -1.85
CA LEU A 103 -3.69 -0.46 -1.45
C LEU A 103 -3.27 -0.93 -0.05
N LEU A 104 -4.25 -1.08 0.83
CA LEU A 104 -4.05 -1.57 2.19
C LEU A 104 -4.91 -2.80 2.41
N HIS A 105 -4.35 -3.79 3.09
CA HIS A 105 -5.08 -4.89 3.70
C HIS A 105 -4.76 -4.93 5.19
N ALA A 106 -5.78 -4.87 6.04
CA ALA A 106 -5.66 -5.04 7.48
C ALA A 106 -6.04 -6.48 7.87
N ALA A 107 -5.26 -7.08 8.78
CA ALA A 107 -5.43 -8.45 9.28
C ALA A 107 -5.81 -8.46 10.76
#